data_AF-A0AA37IX62-F1
#
_entry.id   AF-A0AA37IX62-F1
#
_cell.length_a   1.000
_cell.length_b   1.000
_cell.length_c   1.000
_cell.angle_alpha   90.00
_cell.angle_beta   90.00
_cell.angle_gamma   90.00
#
_symmetry.space_group_name_H-M   'P 1'
#
loop_
_entity.id
_entity.type
_entity.pdbx_description
1 polymer ?
#
loop_
_entity_poly.entity_id
_entity_poly.type
_entity_poly.pdbx_seq_one_letter_code
_entity_poly.pdbx_strand_id
1 'polypeptide(L)'
;MPGTARLQNLLSKRVPKDAEHARYCPNLEEDIKECLWCLRRNAMMFDLEVDPDLIEQRIYERQALLCRYRYLLQKAREVGLHTILTGQPTTGGGPGWD
;
A
#
# COMPACT_ATOMS: atom_id res chain seq x y z
N MET A 1 -3.86 -25.38 -34.10
CA MET A 1 -2.93 -25.50 -32.97
C MET A 1 -3.58 -24.87 -31.74
N PRO A 2 -4.10 -25.64 -30.77
CA PRO A 2 -4.71 -25.09 -29.56
C PRO A 2 -3.64 -24.94 -28.46
N GLY A 3 -3.68 -23.85 -27.70
CA GLY A 3 -2.68 -23.65 -26.64
C GLY A 3 -2.82 -22.37 -25.82
N THR A 4 -4.04 -21.94 -25.47
CA THR A 4 -4.22 -20.89 -24.46
C THR A 4 -4.24 -21.53 -23.07
N ALA A 5 -3.06 -21.72 -22.48
CA ALA A 5 -2.94 -22.12 -21.08
C ALA A 5 -3.30 -20.92 -20.18
N ARG A 6 -4.57 -20.87 -19.75
CA ARG A 6 -5.04 -20.03 -18.65
C ARG A 6 -4.27 -20.48 -17.39
N LEU A 7 -3.31 -19.69 -16.93
CA LEU A 7 -2.70 -19.88 -15.61
C LEU A 7 -3.77 -19.63 -14.55
N GLN A 8 -4.42 -20.72 -14.15
CA GLN A 8 -5.39 -20.74 -13.08
C GLN A 8 -4.60 -20.55 -11.79
N ASN A 9 -4.78 -19.38 -11.19
CA ASN A 9 -4.12 -18.95 -9.97
C ASN A 9 -4.52 -19.91 -8.82
N LEU A 10 -3.72 -20.95 -8.61
CA LEU A 10 -4.01 -22.13 -7.79
C LEU A 10 -3.67 -21.96 -6.29
N LEU A 11 -3.40 -20.73 -5.84
CA LEU A 11 -2.89 -20.47 -4.48
C LEU A 11 -3.73 -19.48 -3.67
N SER A 12 -5.06 -19.64 -3.64
CA SER A 12 -5.85 -19.01 -2.58
C SER A 12 -6.90 -19.97 -2.02
N LYS A 13 -6.43 -21.02 -1.34
CA LYS A 13 -7.19 -21.52 -0.19
C LYS A 13 -7.09 -20.43 0.87
N ARG A 14 -8.12 -19.60 1.00
CA ARG A 14 -8.17 -18.57 2.06
C ARG A 14 -8.04 -19.29 3.40
N VAL A 15 -6.87 -19.19 4.01
CA VAL A 15 -6.66 -19.55 5.41
C VAL A 15 -7.70 -18.76 6.22
N PRO A 16 -8.52 -19.41 7.06
CA PRO A 16 -9.44 -18.69 7.93
C PRO A 16 -8.68 -17.62 8.71
N LYS A 17 -9.15 -16.37 8.66
CA LYS A 17 -8.54 -15.28 9.45
C LYS A 17 -8.75 -15.64 10.92
N ASP A 18 -7.68 -16.02 11.63
CA ASP A 18 -7.76 -16.37 13.05
C ASP A 18 -8.39 -15.23 13.86
N ALA A 19 -9.15 -15.54 14.91
CA ALA A 19 -9.82 -14.54 15.75
C ALA A 19 -8.84 -13.51 16.36
N GLU A 20 -7.56 -13.87 16.50
CA GLU A 20 -6.47 -12.97 16.89
C GLU A 20 -6.16 -11.90 15.82
N HIS A 21 -6.27 -12.22 14.51
CA HIS A 21 -6.13 -11.25 13.42
C HIS A 21 -7.26 -10.21 13.42
N ALA A 22 -8.44 -10.56 13.92
CA ALA A 22 -9.56 -9.62 14.09
C ALA A 22 -9.34 -8.70 15.30
N ARG A 23 -8.59 -9.16 16.32
CA ARG A 23 -8.24 -8.40 17.53
C ARG A 23 -7.09 -7.40 17.30
N TYR A 24 -6.22 -7.66 16.33
CA TYR A 24 -5.29 -6.67 15.79
C TYR A 24 -6.03 -5.70 14.84
N CYS A 25 -6.95 -4.91 15.39
CA CYS A 25 -7.40 -3.67 14.78
C CYS A 25 -6.96 -2.44 15.62
N PRO A 26 -5.66 -2.28 15.97
CA PRO A 26 -5.19 -0.95 16.30
C PRO A 26 -5.33 -0.08 15.03
N ASN A 27 -5.75 1.16 15.22
CA ASN A 27 -6.32 2.09 14.25
C ASN A 27 -5.79 1.98 12.79
N LEU A 28 -6.49 1.23 11.93
CA LEU A 28 -6.10 1.02 10.51
C LEU A 28 -5.91 2.34 9.74
N GLU A 29 -6.64 3.39 10.12
CA GLU A 29 -6.46 4.73 9.56
C GLU A 29 -5.10 5.33 9.94
N GLU A 30 -4.67 5.18 11.20
CA GLU A 30 -3.33 5.61 11.64
C GLU A 30 -2.23 4.84 10.93
N ASP A 31 -2.37 3.53 10.78
CA ASP A 31 -1.41 2.70 10.03
C ASP A 31 -1.24 3.18 8.58
N ILE A 32 -2.35 3.56 7.93
CA ILE A 32 -2.30 4.10 6.57
C ILE A 32 -1.64 5.48 6.55
N LYS A 33 -1.97 6.36 7.51
CA LYS A 33 -1.34 7.68 7.65
C LYS A 33 0.16 7.58 7.88
N GLU A 34 0.59 6.68 8.76
CA GLU A 34 2.00 6.38 9.04
C GLU A 34 2.70 5.89 7.76
N CYS A 35 2.11 4.92 7.06
CA CYS A 35 2.68 4.39 5.82
C CYS A 35 2.85 5.47 4.74
N LEU A 36 1.86 6.36 4.58
CA LEU A 36 1.95 7.51 3.68
C LEU A 36 3.02 8.52 4.11
N TRP A 37 3.19 8.74 5.41
CA TRP A 37 4.27 9.58 5.94
C TRP A 37 5.64 8.98 5.61
N CYS A 38 5.83 7.68 5.83
CA CYS A 38 7.06 6.98 5.48
C CYS A 38 7.36 7.05 3.97
N LEU A 39 6.34 6.89 3.12
CA LEU A 39 6.50 7.02 1.66
C LEU A 39 6.98 8.43 1.26
N ARG A 40 6.39 9.48 1.84
CA ARG A 40 6.83 10.87 1.60
C ARG A 40 8.25 11.11 2.07
N ARG A 41 8.59 10.64 3.28
CA ARG A 41 9.95 10.76 3.82
C ARG A 41 10.96 10.00 2.96
N ASN A 42 10.64 8.78 2.54
CA ASN A 42 11.50 7.98 1.67
C ASN A 42 11.75 8.70 0.33
N ALA A 43 10.73 9.32 -0.28
CA ALA A 43 10.91 10.13 -1.48
C ALA A 43 11.84 11.33 -1.24
N MET A 44 11.61 12.09 -0.17
CA MET A 44 12.49 13.23 0.18
C MET A 44 13.94 12.80 0.40
N MET A 45 14.16 11.66 1.08
CA MET A 45 15.52 11.15 1.29
C MET A 45 16.15 10.68 -0.02
N PHE A 46 15.38 10.05 -0.91
CA PHE A 46 15.86 9.60 -2.22
C PHE A 46 16.34 10.78 -3.07
N ASP A 47 15.60 11.90 -3.08
CA ASP A 47 15.95 13.09 -3.87
C ASP A 47 17.28 13.75 -3.44
N LEU A 48 17.67 13.55 -2.18
CA LEU A 48 18.90 14.12 -1.60
C LEU A 48 20.07 13.14 -1.56
N GLU A 49 19.82 11.84 -1.81
CA GLU A 49 20.84 10.81 -1.69
C GLU A 49 21.72 10.75 -2.94
N VAL A 50 23.02 10.63 -2.73
CA VAL A 50 24.02 10.57 -3.80
C VAL A 50 24.88 9.32 -3.73
N ASP A 51 24.90 8.64 -2.58
CA ASP A 51 25.60 7.38 -2.42
C ASP A 51 24.83 6.24 -3.15
N PRO A 52 25.46 5.53 -4.10
CA PRO A 52 24.77 4.51 -4.90
C PRO A 52 24.16 3.37 -4.07
N ASP A 53 24.83 2.92 -3.01
CA ASP A 53 24.36 1.82 -2.18
C ASP A 53 23.16 2.26 -1.34
N LEU A 54 23.18 3.50 -0.84
CA LEU A 54 22.05 4.09 -0.14
C LEU A 54 20.86 4.38 -1.08
N ILE A 55 21.11 4.80 -2.32
CA ILE A 55 20.06 4.93 -3.35
C ILE A 55 19.36 3.58 -3.57
N GLU A 56 20.14 2.51 -3.75
CA GLU A 56 19.59 1.17 -3.92
C GLU A 56 18.79 0.72 -2.68
N GLN A 57 19.32 0.96 -1.47
CA GLN A 57 18.59 0.73 -0.22
C GLN A 57 17.25 1.48 -0.19
N ARG A 58 17.20 2.76 -0.62
CA ARG A 58 15.96 3.55 -0.67
C ARG A 58 14.94 3.01 -1.66
N ILE A 59 15.37 2.45 -2.79
CA ILE A 59 14.49 1.80 -3.76
C ILE A 59 13.81 0.58 -3.11
N TYR A 60 14.58 -0.26 -2.41
CA TYR A 60 14.03 -1.42 -1.71
C TYR A 60 13.07 -1.02 -0.57
N GLU A 61 13.44 0.00 0.21
CA GLU A 61 12.57 0.55 1.25
C GLU A 61 11.24 1.04 0.66
N ARG A 62 11.29 1.78 -0.47
CA ARG A 62 10.09 2.24 -1.16
C ARG A 62 9.20 1.10 -1.61
N GLN A 63 9.78 0.03 -2.16
CA GLN A 63 9.02 -1.14 -2.59
C GLN A 63 8.32 -1.83 -1.41
N ALA A 64 9.02 -1.98 -0.27
CA ALA A 64 8.45 -2.53 0.95
C ALA A 64 7.30 -1.67 1.49
N LEU A 65 7.47 -0.34 1.53
CA LEU A 65 6.44 0.60 1.95
C LEU A 65 5.20 0.54 1.04
N LEU A 66 5.39 0.50 -0.29
CA LEU A 66 4.27 0.35 -1.24
C LEU A 66 3.55 -0.99 -1.07
N CYS A 67 4.28 -2.06 -0.76
CA CYS A 67 3.69 -3.36 -0.45
C CYS A 67 2.80 -3.27 0.79
N ARG A 68 3.31 -2.70 1.90
CA ARG A 68 2.54 -2.45 3.12
C ARG A 68 1.31 -1.59 2.84
N TYR A 69 1.46 -0.49 2.10
CA TYR A 69 0.35 0.40 1.74
C TYR A 69 -0.77 -0.34 1.01
N ARG A 70 -0.44 -1.13 -0.03
CA ARG A 70 -1.42 -1.93 -0.79
C ARG A 70 -2.15 -2.93 0.10
N TYR A 71 -1.44 -3.57 1.02
CA TYR A 71 -2.03 -4.48 2.00
C TYR A 71 -3.01 -3.76 2.94
N LEU A 72 -2.61 -2.61 3.50
CA LEU A 72 -3.47 -1.82 4.37
C LEU A 72 -4.71 -1.29 3.63
N LEU A 73 -4.58 -0.87 2.38
CA LEU A 73 -5.70 -0.51 1.52
C LEU A 73 -6.67 -1.68 1.30
N GLN A 74 -6.13 -2.88 1.06
CA GLN A 74 -6.95 -4.07 0.92
C GLN A 74 -7.72 -4.39 2.20
N LYS A 75 -7.04 -4.31 3.37
CA LYS A 75 -7.70 -4.42 4.68
C LYS A 75 -8.80 -3.38 4.87
N ALA A 76 -8.54 -2.12 4.52
CA ALA A 76 -9.52 -1.04 4.67
C ALA A 76 -10.78 -1.27 3.83
N ARG A 77 -10.62 -1.85 2.63
CA ARG A 77 -11.75 -2.26 1.78
C ARG A 77 -12.58 -3.37 2.41
N GLU A 78 -11.94 -4.36 3.04
CA GLU A 78 -12.64 -5.48 3.68
C GLU A 78 -13.49 -5.06 4.88
N VAL A 79 -13.11 -3.98 5.59
CA VAL A 79 -13.83 -3.47 6.75
C VAL A 79 -14.73 -2.25 6.44
N GLY A 80 -14.87 -1.89 5.16
CA GLY A 80 -15.75 -0.80 4.73
C GLY A 80 -15.20 0.62 4.95
N LEU A 81 -13.94 0.79 5.34
CA LEU A 81 -13.29 2.10 5.61
C LEU A 81 -12.81 2.85 4.35
N HIS A 82 -13.27 2.44 3.17
CA HIS A 82 -12.93 3.05 1.88
C HIS A 82 -13.18 4.56 1.80
N THR A 83 -14.13 5.10 2.58
CA THR A 83 -14.52 6.51 2.61
C THR A 83 -13.50 7.43 3.28
N ILE A 84 -12.66 6.93 4.18
CA ILE A 84 -11.60 7.72 4.83
C ILE A 84 -10.49 8.07 3.81
N LEU A 85 -10.30 7.23 2.80
CA LEU A 85 -9.27 7.40 1.77
C LEU A 85 -9.73 8.29 0.62
N THR A 86 -11.04 8.38 0.36
CA THR A 86 -11.65 9.22 -0.69
C THR A 86 -11.93 10.66 -0.25
N GLY A 87 -11.39 11.10 0.89
CA GLY A 87 -11.18 12.53 1.16
C GLY A 87 -10.17 13.18 0.21
N GLN A 88 -9.53 12.41 -0.67
CA GLN A 88 -8.93 12.89 -1.91
C GLN A 88 -10.02 12.91 -3.00
N PRO A 89 -10.33 14.07 -3.59
CA PRO A 89 -11.43 14.20 -4.54
C PRO A 89 -11.20 13.28 -5.74
N THR A 90 -12.16 12.39 -6.01
CA THR A 90 -12.20 11.51 -7.19
C THR A 90 -12.89 12.18 -8.39
N THR A 91 -12.94 13.51 -8.42
CA THR A 91 -13.61 14.26 -9.48
C THR A 91 -12.57 14.87 -10.41
N GLY A 92 -12.67 14.57 -11.71
CA GLY A 92 -11.93 15.30 -12.74
C GLY A 92 -12.08 16.81 -12.55
N GLY A 93 -10.96 17.52 -12.69
CA GLY A 93 -10.83 18.93 -12.32
C GLY A 93 -9.77 19.07 -11.24
N GLY A 94 -8.53 19.26 -11.65
CA GLY A 94 -7.48 19.64 -10.71
C GLY A 94 -7.85 20.93 -9.98
N PRO A 95 -7.35 21.08 -8.75
CA PRO A 95 -6.94 22.40 -8.29
C PRO A 95 -5.50 22.37 -7.79
N GLY A 96 -4.88 23.53 -7.92
CA GLY A 96 -3.49 23.78 -7.58
C GLY A 96 -3.20 23.55 -6.11
N TRP A 97 -1.94 23.19 -5.88
CA TRP A 97 -1.28 23.25 -4.59
C TRP A 97 -0.48 24.56 -4.64
N ASP A 98 -1.05 25.63 -4.08
CA ASP A 98 -0.26 26.76 -3.57
C ASP A 98 0.51 26.30 -2.32
#